data_AF-A0A5B7T005-F1
#
_entry.id   AF-A0A5B7T005-F1
#
_cell.length_a   1.000
_cell.length_b   1.000
_cell.length_c   1.000
_cell.angle_alpha   90.00
_cell.angle_beta   90.00
_cell.angle_gamma   90.00
#
_symmetry.space_group_name_H-M   'P 1'
#
loop_
_entity.id
_entity.type
_entity.pdbx_description
1 polymer ?
#
loop_
_entity_poly.entity_id
_entity_poly.type
_entity_poly.pdbx_seq_one_letter_code
_entity_poly.pdbx_strand_id
1 'polypeptide(L)'
;MAEWHITIVREFIGNLREQPIAGWPLQDTQGKYLHSLDSIVVEHRKNKRITILCPFGWVDTEGKQTLFTGENPSETPFYDDYKLKLRAIADFFKGQDDVWIQVWNEPYHFNNENNYSHELWLADHQDMVANLRTIPGFDNIILVAGNEQGQSEAVLLEKGAALLAQYDDILFDLHAYGKWNENSSYESISGRLSALKQLRIPFIFGEVGVITEGAPLSNPQDFLTACDDLNIGALAWLWNRNSQDQNALLDDNGAPNTNDNMNWGSMFKTFLQPD
;
A
#
# COMPACT_ATOMS: atom_id res chain seq x y z
N MET A 1 -8.60 16.68 3.22
CA MET A 1 -7.57 16.30 2.23
C MET A 1 -7.06 17.48 1.40
N ALA A 2 -7.89 18.36 0.85
CA ALA A 2 -7.41 19.48 0.00
C ALA A 2 -6.43 20.42 0.74
N GLU A 3 -6.74 20.83 1.96
CA GLU A 3 -5.86 21.67 2.80
C GLU A 3 -4.58 20.95 3.28
N TRP A 4 -4.46 19.66 3.02
CA TRP A 4 -3.30 18.85 3.37
C TRP A 4 -2.41 18.60 2.16
N HIS A 5 -2.73 19.14 0.98
CA HIS A 5 -1.95 18.94 -0.26
C HIS A 5 -1.75 17.47 -0.66
N ILE A 6 -2.67 16.59 -0.28
CA ILE A 6 -2.62 15.16 -0.62
C ILE A 6 -2.81 14.97 -2.14
N THR A 7 -1.81 14.38 -2.78
CA THR A 7 -1.74 14.11 -4.23
C THR A 7 -1.93 12.64 -4.60
N ILE A 8 -1.71 11.71 -3.68
CA ILE A 8 -1.90 10.27 -3.86
C ILE A 8 -2.78 9.75 -2.72
N VAL A 9 -3.77 8.92 -3.05
CA VAL A 9 -4.58 8.21 -2.06
C VAL A 9 -4.50 6.72 -2.34
N ARG A 10 -4.22 5.93 -1.30
CA ARG A 10 -4.26 4.47 -1.35
C ARG A 10 -5.55 3.97 -0.73
N GLU A 11 -6.38 3.37 -1.58
CA GLU A 11 -7.73 2.95 -1.25
C GLU A 11 -7.76 1.52 -0.73
N PHE A 12 -8.34 1.37 0.45
CA PHE A 12 -8.52 0.10 1.13
C PHE A 12 -9.66 -0.70 0.48
N ILE A 13 -9.36 -1.87 -0.07
CA ILE A 13 -10.35 -2.81 -0.61
C ILE A 13 -10.38 -4.07 0.26
N GLY A 14 -11.20 -4.05 1.32
CA GLY A 14 -11.27 -5.15 2.29
C GLY A 14 -11.95 -6.44 1.82
N ASN A 15 -12.72 -6.38 0.73
CA ASN A 15 -13.38 -7.52 0.09
C ASN A 15 -13.25 -7.41 -1.43
N LEU A 16 -12.10 -7.81 -1.99
CA LEU A 16 -11.84 -7.67 -3.42
C LEU A 16 -12.85 -8.43 -4.30
N ARG A 17 -13.28 -9.62 -3.85
CA ARG A 17 -14.17 -10.48 -4.64
C ARG A 17 -15.45 -9.75 -5.03
N GLU A 18 -16.14 -9.19 -4.05
CA GLU A 18 -17.46 -8.58 -4.24
C GLU A 18 -17.37 -7.08 -4.57
N GLN A 19 -16.19 -6.47 -4.41
CA GLN A 19 -15.94 -5.07 -4.71
C GLN A 19 -16.42 -4.72 -6.15
N PRO A 20 -17.46 -3.89 -6.32
CA PRO A 20 -17.91 -3.51 -7.65
C PRO A 20 -16.85 -2.64 -8.33
N ILE A 21 -16.58 -2.91 -9.60
CA ILE A 21 -15.68 -2.08 -10.42
C ILE A 21 -16.39 -0.78 -10.79
N ALA A 22 -17.65 -0.87 -11.24
CA ALA A 22 -18.49 0.27 -11.64
C ALA A 22 -19.94 0.07 -11.19
N GLY A 23 -20.75 1.12 -11.32
CA GLY A 23 -22.18 1.10 -11.00
C GLY A 23 -22.51 1.52 -9.56
N TRP A 24 -23.74 1.24 -9.16
CA TRP A 24 -24.27 1.62 -7.84
C TRP A 24 -23.61 0.82 -6.71
N PRO A 25 -23.52 1.38 -5.49
CA PRO A 25 -23.08 0.63 -4.32
C PRO A 25 -23.94 -0.62 -4.11
N LEU A 26 -23.29 -1.71 -3.68
CA LEU A 26 -23.95 -2.96 -3.33
C LEU A 26 -23.62 -3.35 -1.89
N GLN A 27 -24.46 -4.18 -1.29
CA GLN A 27 -24.17 -4.77 0.01
C GLN A 27 -23.51 -6.13 -0.19
N ASP A 28 -22.37 -6.37 0.45
CA ASP A 28 -21.65 -7.63 0.37
C ASP A 28 -22.28 -8.73 1.24
N THR A 29 -21.74 -9.94 1.13
CA THR A 29 -22.16 -11.10 1.96
C THR A 29 -22.03 -10.89 3.46
N GLN A 30 -21.21 -9.93 3.92
CA GLN A 30 -21.08 -9.55 5.33
C GLN A 30 -21.99 -8.39 5.73
N GLY A 31 -22.82 -7.89 4.81
CA GLY A 31 -23.75 -6.79 5.07
C GLY A 31 -23.11 -5.40 4.97
N LYS A 32 -21.87 -5.26 4.48
CA LYS A 32 -21.20 -3.97 4.32
C LYS A 32 -21.51 -3.36 2.95
N TYR A 33 -21.70 -2.05 2.90
CA TYR A 33 -21.85 -1.34 1.62
C TYR A 33 -20.49 -1.14 0.94
N LEU A 34 -20.38 -1.62 -0.29
CA LEU A 34 -19.22 -1.44 -1.16
C LEU A 34 -19.56 -0.43 -2.26
N HIS A 35 -18.90 0.72 -2.24
CA HIS A 35 -18.96 1.71 -3.32
C HIS A 35 -18.10 1.26 -4.50
N SER A 36 -18.50 1.53 -5.74
CA SER A 36 -17.71 1.09 -6.90
C SER A 36 -16.35 1.78 -6.98
N LEU A 37 -15.33 1.04 -7.42
CA LEU A 37 -13.96 1.57 -7.58
C LEU A 37 -13.95 2.79 -8.51
N ASP A 38 -14.72 2.75 -9.60
CA ASP A 38 -14.90 3.87 -10.52
C ASP A 38 -15.42 5.12 -9.81
N SER A 39 -16.43 4.99 -8.93
CA SER A 39 -16.98 6.13 -8.20
C SER A 39 -15.95 6.79 -7.27
N ILE A 40 -15.08 5.98 -6.64
CA ILE A 40 -14.01 6.45 -5.76
C ILE A 40 -12.93 7.16 -6.59
N VAL A 41 -12.46 6.52 -7.67
CA VAL A 41 -11.47 7.08 -8.59
C VAL A 41 -11.95 8.39 -9.20
N VAL A 42 -13.21 8.47 -9.65
CA VAL A 42 -13.80 9.70 -10.20
C VAL A 42 -13.78 10.83 -9.18
N GLU A 43 -14.04 10.54 -7.90
CA GLU A 43 -14.00 11.57 -6.86
C GLU A 43 -12.57 12.06 -6.59
N HIS A 44 -11.59 11.14 -6.52
CA HIS A 44 -10.18 11.50 -6.41
C HIS A 44 -9.67 12.31 -7.60
N ARG A 45 -10.05 11.92 -8.81
CA ARG A 45 -9.70 12.60 -10.06
C ARG A 45 -10.21 14.03 -10.10
N LYS A 46 -11.46 14.29 -9.66
CA LYS A 46 -11.99 15.67 -9.51
C LYS A 46 -11.12 16.53 -8.59
N ASN A 47 -10.47 15.89 -7.62
CA ASN A 47 -9.56 16.52 -6.67
C ASN A 47 -8.08 16.45 -7.10
N LYS A 48 -7.80 16.04 -8.34
CA LYS A 48 -6.45 15.90 -8.94
C LYS A 48 -5.54 14.96 -8.14
N ARG A 49 -6.09 13.84 -7.67
CA ARG A 49 -5.32 12.82 -6.93
C ARG A 49 -5.17 11.55 -7.75
N ILE A 50 -3.99 10.96 -7.66
CA ILE A 50 -3.75 9.57 -8.08
C ILE A 50 -4.42 8.65 -7.07
N THR A 51 -5.02 7.55 -7.56
CA THR A 51 -5.61 6.50 -6.73
C THR A 51 -4.83 5.22 -6.87
N ILE A 52 -4.28 4.71 -5.77
CA ILE A 52 -3.76 3.35 -5.67
C ILE A 52 -4.91 2.46 -5.21
N LEU A 53 -5.34 1.53 -6.05
CA LEU A 53 -6.31 0.51 -5.69
C LEU A 53 -5.57 -0.63 -5.00
N CYS A 54 -5.79 -0.79 -3.68
CA CYS A 54 -5.08 -1.79 -2.89
C CYS A 54 -6.03 -2.85 -2.32
N PRO A 55 -5.92 -4.11 -2.77
CA PRO A 55 -6.61 -5.25 -2.17
C PRO A 55 -6.05 -5.59 -0.79
N PHE A 56 -6.91 -5.61 0.23
CA PHE A 56 -6.57 -5.96 1.63
C PHE A 56 -7.15 -7.29 2.10
N GLY A 57 -8.18 -7.79 1.41
CA GLY A 57 -8.83 -9.02 1.83
C GLY A 57 -9.79 -9.60 0.80
N TRP A 58 -10.25 -10.80 1.12
CA TRP A 58 -11.16 -11.60 0.34
C TRP A 58 -12.26 -12.14 1.25
N VAL A 59 -13.49 -12.13 0.76
CA VAL A 59 -14.62 -12.78 1.43
C VAL A 59 -15.09 -13.91 0.53
N ASP A 60 -15.18 -15.13 1.08
CA ASP A 60 -15.63 -16.30 0.33
C ASP A 60 -17.17 -16.40 0.22
N THR A 61 -17.68 -17.42 -0.47
CA THR A 61 -19.13 -17.55 -0.76
C THR A 61 -19.96 -17.81 0.49
N GLU A 62 -19.31 -18.16 1.59
CA GLU A 62 -19.90 -18.41 2.89
C GLU A 62 -19.81 -17.16 3.81
N GLY A 63 -19.22 -16.06 3.31
CA GLY A 63 -19.06 -14.81 4.05
C GLY A 63 -17.85 -14.79 4.98
N LYS A 64 -16.95 -15.78 4.88
CA LYS A 64 -15.72 -15.81 5.69
C LYS A 64 -14.69 -14.87 5.09
N GLN A 65 -14.21 -13.94 5.91
CA GLN A 65 -13.16 -13.00 5.54
C GLN A 65 -11.77 -13.59 5.77
N THR A 66 -10.90 -13.41 4.79
CA THR A 66 -9.45 -13.61 4.87
C THR A 66 -8.78 -12.27 4.58
N LEU A 67 -7.97 -11.77 5.52
CA LEU A 67 -7.08 -10.64 5.27
C LEU A 67 -5.82 -11.13 4.55
N PHE A 68 -5.23 -10.29 3.71
CA PHE A 68 -4.06 -10.65 2.91
C PHE A 68 -2.73 -10.54 3.66
N THR A 69 -2.73 -9.80 4.77
CA THR A 69 -1.53 -9.58 5.57
C THR A 69 -0.94 -10.91 6.05
N GLY A 70 0.34 -11.14 5.77
CA GLY A 70 1.06 -12.34 6.18
C GLY A 70 0.83 -13.59 5.33
N GLU A 71 -0.11 -13.56 4.39
CA GLU A 71 -0.41 -14.69 3.51
C GLU A 71 0.60 -14.80 2.36
N ASN A 72 0.84 -16.01 1.89
CA ASN A 72 1.58 -16.28 0.66
C ASN A 72 0.58 -16.31 -0.51
N PRO A 73 0.62 -15.35 -1.46
CA PRO A 73 -0.41 -15.20 -2.49
C PRO A 73 -0.77 -16.50 -3.22
N SER A 74 0.22 -17.19 -3.79
CA SER A 74 0.01 -18.39 -4.59
C SER A 74 -0.45 -19.63 -3.82
N GLU A 75 -0.34 -19.61 -2.49
CA GLU A 75 -0.79 -20.69 -1.61
C GLU A 75 -2.22 -20.47 -1.11
N THR A 76 -2.81 -19.30 -1.36
CA THR A 76 -4.21 -19.03 -0.99
C THR A 76 -5.17 -19.83 -1.87
N PRO A 77 -6.27 -20.39 -1.31
CA PRO A 77 -7.20 -21.22 -2.08
C PRO A 77 -7.99 -20.45 -3.15
N PHE A 78 -7.96 -19.12 -3.10
CA PHE A 78 -8.67 -18.23 -4.02
C PHE A 78 -7.74 -17.51 -5.00
N TYR A 79 -6.45 -17.87 -5.07
CA TYR A 79 -5.45 -17.13 -5.85
C TYR A 79 -5.81 -16.96 -7.34
N ASP A 80 -6.36 -17.99 -7.98
CA ASP A 80 -6.77 -17.90 -9.39
C ASP A 80 -7.97 -16.96 -9.59
N ASP A 81 -8.98 -17.05 -8.73
CA ASP A 81 -10.14 -16.14 -8.77
C ASP A 81 -9.75 -14.69 -8.44
N TYR A 82 -8.80 -14.53 -7.51
CA TYR A 82 -8.17 -13.26 -7.17
C TYR A 82 -7.53 -12.63 -8.42
N LYS A 83 -6.70 -13.39 -9.15
CA LYS A 83 -6.05 -12.91 -10.38
C LYS A 83 -7.07 -12.54 -11.45
N LEU A 84 -8.15 -13.31 -11.62
CA LEU A 84 -9.23 -12.97 -12.55
C LEU A 84 -9.91 -11.65 -12.19
N LYS A 85 -10.17 -11.42 -10.89
CA LYS A 85 -10.76 -10.18 -10.41
C LYS A 85 -9.83 -8.99 -10.62
N LEU A 86 -8.55 -9.13 -10.29
CA LEU A 86 -7.55 -8.07 -10.49
C LEU A 86 -7.37 -7.73 -11.98
N ARG A 87 -7.39 -8.75 -12.85
CA ARG A 87 -7.37 -8.57 -14.31
C ARG A 87 -8.58 -7.76 -14.80
N ALA A 88 -9.77 -8.02 -14.28
CA ALA A 88 -10.96 -7.26 -14.65
C ALA A 88 -10.88 -5.79 -14.21
N ILE A 89 -10.30 -5.51 -13.04
CA ILE A 89 -10.03 -4.14 -12.57
C ILE A 89 -9.05 -3.45 -13.52
N ALA A 90 -7.93 -4.11 -13.84
CA ALA A 90 -6.93 -3.56 -14.75
C ALA A 90 -7.49 -3.32 -16.16
N ASP A 91 -8.31 -4.22 -16.72
CA ASP A 91 -8.92 -4.03 -18.04
C ASP A 91 -9.89 -2.84 -18.07
N PHE A 92 -10.57 -2.55 -16.96
CA PHE A 92 -11.44 -1.38 -16.83
C PHE A 92 -10.65 -0.07 -16.73
N PHE A 93 -9.55 -0.06 -15.97
CA PHE A 93 -8.75 1.14 -15.70
C PHE A 93 -7.56 1.35 -16.66
N LYS A 94 -7.37 0.48 -17.65
CA LYS A 94 -6.28 0.64 -18.64
C LYS A 94 -6.36 1.99 -19.36
N GLY A 95 -5.21 2.63 -19.53
CA GLY A 95 -5.08 3.98 -20.11
C GLY A 95 -5.62 5.11 -19.22
N GLN A 96 -5.83 4.84 -17.92
CA GLN A 96 -6.13 5.86 -16.91
C GLN A 96 -4.90 6.04 -16.00
N ASP A 97 -3.97 6.90 -16.42
CA ASP A 97 -2.64 7.06 -15.80
C ASP A 97 -2.68 7.49 -14.32
N ASP A 98 -3.81 8.04 -13.86
CA ASP A 98 -4.05 8.41 -12.46
C ASP A 98 -4.55 7.25 -11.59
N VAL A 99 -4.64 6.04 -12.13
CA VAL A 99 -5.01 4.82 -11.40
C VAL A 99 -3.83 3.85 -11.38
N TRP A 100 -3.34 3.55 -10.19
CA TRP A 100 -2.30 2.55 -9.94
C TRP A 100 -2.91 1.33 -9.26
N ILE A 101 -2.34 0.14 -9.50
CA ILE A 101 -2.87 -1.11 -8.94
C ILE A 101 -1.80 -1.80 -8.10
N GLN A 102 -2.09 -2.00 -6.81
CA GLN A 102 -1.26 -2.87 -5.97
C GLN A 102 -1.70 -4.32 -6.10
N VAL A 103 -0.75 -5.22 -6.36
CA VAL A 103 -1.06 -6.65 -6.59
C VAL A 103 -1.28 -7.45 -5.32
N TRP A 104 -0.88 -6.96 -4.16
CA TRP A 104 -1.16 -7.58 -2.86
C TRP A 104 -0.78 -6.63 -1.73
N ASN A 105 -1.61 -6.55 -0.67
CA ASN A 105 -1.26 -5.84 0.56
C ASN A 105 -0.49 -6.77 1.51
N GLU A 106 0.67 -6.34 1.98
CA GLU A 106 1.42 -6.98 3.08
C GLU A 106 1.61 -8.50 2.94
N PRO A 107 2.18 -9.00 1.83
CA PRO A 107 2.39 -10.43 1.67
C PRO A 107 3.47 -10.94 2.63
N TYR A 108 3.39 -12.24 2.89
CA TYR A 108 4.36 -13.03 3.66
C TYR A 108 4.45 -12.65 5.15
N HIS A 109 4.60 -13.68 5.99
CA HIS A 109 4.60 -13.51 7.44
C HIS A 109 5.72 -12.56 7.91
N PHE A 110 5.47 -11.80 8.99
CA PHE A 110 6.34 -10.72 9.48
C PHE A 110 7.78 -11.13 9.82
N ASN A 111 8.03 -12.43 10.02
CA ASN A 111 9.35 -12.98 10.31
C ASN A 111 9.81 -14.02 9.28
N ASN A 112 9.23 -14.00 8.06
CA ASN A 112 9.54 -14.92 6.96
C ASN A 112 9.24 -16.40 7.27
N GLU A 113 8.28 -16.68 8.15
CA GLU A 113 7.73 -18.03 8.37
C GLU A 113 6.80 -18.48 7.20
N ASN A 114 6.11 -19.61 7.39
CA ASN A 114 5.16 -20.18 6.43
C ASN A 114 5.77 -20.44 5.05
N ASN A 115 6.97 -21.04 5.01
CA ASN A 115 7.68 -21.42 3.77
C ASN A 115 8.07 -20.26 2.85
N TYR A 116 8.14 -19.04 3.37
CA TYR A 116 8.63 -17.91 2.59
C TYR A 116 10.07 -18.14 2.07
N SER A 117 10.31 -17.65 0.85
CA SER A 117 11.64 -17.45 0.27
C SER A 117 11.62 -16.26 -0.68
N HIS A 118 12.79 -15.68 -0.97
CA HIS A 118 12.90 -14.60 -1.96
C HIS A 118 12.55 -15.10 -3.38
N GLU A 119 12.74 -16.40 -3.64
CA GLU A 119 12.30 -17.07 -4.85
C GLU A 119 10.78 -17.16 -4.95
N LEU A 120 10.09 -17.50 -3.84
CA LEU A 120 8.63 -17.48 -3.78
C LEU A 120 8.09 -16.07 -4.01
N TRP A 121 8.67 -15.06 -3.35
CA TRP A 121 8.33 -13.65 -3.58
C TRP A 121 8.40 -13.28 -5.05
N LEU A 122 9.50 -13.64 -5.71
CA LEU A 122 9.72 -13.31 -7.11
C LEU A 122 8.72 -14.03 -8.01
N ALA A 123 8.45 -15.31 -7.76
CA ALA A 123 7.51 -16.11 -8.55
C ALA A 123 6.08 -15.58 -8.45
N ASP A 124 5.60 -15.31 -7.23
CA ASP A 124 4.26 -14.78 -7.01
C ASP A 124 4.08 -13.42 -7.69
N HIS A 125 5.04 -12.51 -7.49
CA HIS A 125 4.93 -11.16 -8.05
C HIS A 125 5.11 -11.13 -9.57
N GLN A 126 5.96 -12.01 -10.14
CA GLN A 126 6.02 -12.18 -11.59
C GLN A 126 4.69 -12.66 -12.15
N ASP A 127 4.03 -13.65 -11.52
CA ASP A 127 2.74 -14.17 -11.99
C ASP A 127 1.63 -13.11 -11.90
N MET A 128 1.54 -12.38 -10.79
CA MET A 128 0.55 -11.31 -10.63
C MET A 128 0.78 -10.14 -11.59
N VAL A 129 2.03 -9.69 -11.76
CA VAL A 129 2.38 -8.62 -12.71
C VAL A 129 2.12 -9.06 -14.15
N ALA A 130 2.55 -10.28 -14.52
CA ALA A 130 2.31 -10.84 -15.85
C ALA A 130 0.81 -10.91 -16.17
N ASN A 131 -0.01 -11.34 -15.20
CA ASN A 131 -1.45 -11.42 -15.35
C ASN A 131 -2.06 -10.07 -15.78
N LEU A 132 -1.60 -8.95 -15.21
CA LEU A 132 -2.06 -7.62 -15.61
C LEU A 132 -1.44 -7.15 -16.93
N ARG A 133 -0.13 -7.36 -17.13
CA ARG A 133 0.58 -6.94 -18.36
C ARG A 133 0.15 -7.68 -19.63
N THR A 134 -0.54 -8.82 -19.50
CA THR A 134 -1.16 -9.48 -20.66
C THR A 134 -2.40 -8.75 -21.21
N ILE A 135 -2.89 -7.71 -20.54
CA ILE A 135 -4.02 -6.89 -20.98
C ILE A 135 -3.51 -5.86 -22.00
N PRO A 136 -3.97 -5.89 -23.27
CA PRO A 136 -3.52 -4.93 -24.27
C PRO A 136 -3.84 -3.49 -23.85
N GLY A 137 -2.80 -2.65 -23.80
CA GLY A 137 -2.90 -1.24 -23.43
C GLY A 137 -2.93 -0.96 -21.93
N PHE A 138 -2.60 -1.94 -21.08
CA PHE A 138 -2.43 -1.71 -19.64
C PHE A 138 -0.97 -1.37 -19.31
N ASP A 139 -0.66 -0.08 -19.33
CA ASP A 139 0.62 0.55 -19.00
C ASP A 139 0.60 1.31 -17.65
N ASN A 140 -0.51 1.22 -16.91
CA ASN A 140 -0.61 1.79 -15.56
C ASN A 140 0.51 1.29 -14.64
N ILE A 141 0.85 2.09 -13.62
CA ILE A 141 1.80 1.70 -12.59
C ILE A 141 1.23 0.54 -11.77
N ILE A 142 2.06 -0.50 -11.58
CA ILE A 142 1.75 -1.63 -10.71
C ILE A 142 2.61 -1.53 -9.45
N LEU A 143 1.97 -1.59 -8.29
CA LEU A 143 2.66 -1.62 -7.00
C LEU A 143 2.90 -3.05 -6.54
N VAL A 144 4.12 -3.31 -6.10
CA VAL A 144 4.60 -4.62 -5.62
C VAL A 144 5.17 -4.47 -4.22
N ALA A 145 4.56 -5.14 -3.24
CA ALA A 145 4.97 -5.03 -1.86
C ALA A 145 6.31 -5.75 -1.57
N GLY A 146 7.07 -5.22 -0.62
CA GLY A 146 8.20 -5.91 0.01
C GLY A 146 7.77 -7.14 0.81
N ASN A 147 8.74 -7.83 1.42
CA ASN A 147 8.46 -8.97 2.28
C ASN A 147 8.24 -8.57 3.75
N GLU A 148 7.88 -9.54 4.59
CA GLU A 148 7.53 -9.33 5.99
C GLU A 148 6.42 -8.30 6.15
N GLN A 149 5.26 -8.57 5.53
CA GLN A 149 4.14 -7.62 5.51
C GLN A 149 4.53 -6.25 4.95
N GLY A 150 5.39 -6.22 3.92
CA GLY A 150 5.89 -4.98 3.32
C GLY A 150 6.93 -4.22 4.15
N GLN A 151 7.25 -4.64 5.38
CA GLN A 151 8.16 -3.89 6.25
C GLN A 151 9.64 -4.09 5.93
N SER A 152 9.98 -5.08 5.11
CA SER A 152 11.37 -5.44 4.79
C SER A 152 11.70 -5.15 3.32
N GLU A 153 12.79 -4.42 3.11
CA GLU A 153 13.37 -4.14 1.80
C GLU A 153 14.32 -5.25 1.32
N ALA A 154 14.60 -6.24 2.15
CA ALA A 154 15.62 -7.27 1.89
C ALA A 154 15.40 -8.00 0.55
N VAL A 155 14.15 -8.37 0.26
CA VAL A 155 13.83 -9.02 -1.00
C VAL A 155 13.99 -8.10 -2.21
N LEU A 156 13.77 -6.79 -2.05
CA LEU A 156 13.95 -5.82 -3.13
C LEU A 156 15.43 -5.65 -3.47
N LEU A 157 16.29 -5.59 -2.44
CA LEU A 157 17.74 -5.51 -2.62
C LEU A 157 18.29 -6.73 -3.38
N GLU A 158 17.68 -7.91 -3.19
CA GLU A 158 18.14 -9.15 -3.83
C GLU A 158 17.47 -9.43 -5.19
N LYS A 159 16.15 -9.29 -5.27
CA LYS A 159 15.32 -9.73 -6.40
C LYS A 159 14.64 -8.59 -7.15
N GLY A 160 14.63 -7.37 -6.63
CA GLY A 160 13.96 -6.23 -7.27
C GLY A 160 14.44 -5.99 -8.70
N ALA A 161 15.76 -6.04 -8.93
CA ALA A 161 16.33 -5.91 -10.26
C ALA A 161 15.88 -7.03 -11.23
N ALA A 162 15.64 -8.25 -10.73
CA ALA A 162 15.19 -9.37 -11.56
C ALA A 162 13.73 -9.18 -12.02
N LEU A 163 12.88 -8.56 -11.20
CA LEU A 163 11.52 -8.21 -11.58
C LEU A 163 11.50 -7.04 -12.58
N LEU A 164 12.27 -5.97 -12.30
CA LEU A 164 12.38 -4.79 -13.17
C LEU A 164 12.99 -5.11 -14.54
N ALA A 165 13.81 -6.15 -14.65
CA ALA A 165 14.36 -6.58 -15.94
C ALA A 165 13.30 -7.20 -16.88
N GLN A 166 12.13 -7.59 -16.36
CA GLN A 166 11.06 -8.23 -17.12
C GLN A 166 9.86 -7.31 -17.36
N TYR A 167 9.64 -6.34 -16.46
CA TYR A 167 8.46 -5.49 -16.49
C TYR A 167 8.81 -4.04 -16.20
N ASP A 168 8.25 -3.16 -17.04
CA ASP A 168 8.28 -1.72 -16.84
C ASP A 168 7.08 -1.24 -15.98
N ASP A 169 7.13 0.02 -15.57
CA ASP A 169 6.09 0.72 -14.79
C ASP A 169 5.71 -0.03 -13.49
N ILE A 170 6.74 -0.55 -12.81
CA ILE A 170 6.66 -1.14 -11.47
C ILE A 170 7.15 -0.12 -10.45
N LEU A 171 6.41 0.01 -9.35
CA LEU A 171 6.80 0.77 -8.16
C LEU A 171 6.76 -0.16 -6.95
N PHE A 172 7.85 -0.30 -6.22
CA PHE A 172 7.84 -1.13 -5.02
C PHE A 172 7.16 -0.41 -3.85
N ASP A 173 6.44 -1.16 -3.03
CA ASP A 173 5.70 -0.66 -1.88
C ASP A 173 6.32 -1.19 -0.58
N LEU A 174 6.78 -0.28 0.28
CA LEU A 174 7.33 -0.59 1.60
C LEU A 174 6.47 0.02 2.70
N HIS A 175 6.41 -0.63 3.85
CA HIS A 175 5.58 -0.22 4.97
C HIS A 175 6.46 0.17 6.16
N ALA A 176 6.41 1.44 6.55
CA ALA A 176 7.23 2.00 7.62
C ALA A 176 6.48 2.02 8.95
N TYR A 177 6.67 0.95 9.72
CA TYR A 177 6.29 0.86 11.12
C TYR A 177 7.51 0.58 12.00
N GLY A 178 7.42 -0.37 12.95
CA GLY A 178 8.47 -0.66 13.93
C GLY A 178 9.83 -0.91 13.30
N LYS A 179 9.90 -1.69 12.21
CA LYS A 179 11.18 -2.02 11.54
C LYS A 179 11.91 -0.81 10.92
N TRP A 180 11.21 0.30 10.70
CA TRP A 180 11.76 1.53 10.13
C TRP A 180 11.95 2.63 11.17
N ASN A 181 11.08 2.67 12.18
CA ASN A 181 10.97 3.81 13.09
C ASN A 181 11.48 3.50 14.51
N GLU A 182 11.47 2.24 14.96
CA GLU A 182 11.96 1.90 16.30
C GLU A 182 13.49 1.94 16.35
N ASN A 183 14.02 2.69 17.33
CA ASN A 183 15.46 2.81 17.60
C ASN A 183 16.31 3.15 16.37
N SER A 184 15.72 3.79 15.38
CA SER A 184 16.35 4.14 14.11
C SER A 184 16.65 5.64 14.09
N SER A 185 17.88 6.02 13.74
CA SER A 185 18.25 7.41 13.51
C SER A 185 18.07 7.80 12.06
N TYR A 186 18.02 9.10 11.79
CA TYR A 186 18.09 9.65 10.43
C TYR A 186 19.20 8.99 9.58
N GLU A 187 20.42 8.83 10.10
CA GLU A 187 21.55 8.23 9.35
C GLU A 187 21.30 6.77 8.99
N SER A 188 20.70 5.99 9.91
CA SER A 188 20.37 4.60 9.64
C SER A 188 19.27 4.48 8.59
N ILE A 189 18.26 5.35 8.64
CA ILE A 189 17.15 5.34 7.69
C ILE A 189 17.64 5.78 6.32
N SER A 190 18.27 6.96 6.23
CA SER A 190 18.81 7.51 4.99
C SER A 190 19.82 6.57 4.31
N GLY A 191 20.62 5.82 5.08
CA GLY A 191 21.50 4.76 4.56
C GLY A 191 20.74 3.64 3.84
N ARG A 192 19.66 3.12 4.44
CA ARG A 192 18.79 2.08 3.85
C ARG A 192 18.11 2.58 2.57
N LEU A 193 17.52 3.78 2.64
CA LEU A 193 16.87 4.43 1.49
C LEU A 193 17.86 4.69 0.34
N SER A 194 19.08 5.14 0.66
CA SER A 194 20.14 5.37 -0.31
C SER A 194 20.59 4.08 -1.00
N ALA A 195 20.62 2.95 -0.29
CA ALA A 195 20.96 1.65 -0.89
C ALA A 195 19.96 1.25 -1.99
N LEU A 196 18.66 1.41 -1.74
CA LEU A 196 17.61 1.17 -2.74
C LEU A 196 17.77 2.10 -3.96
N LYS A 197 18.03 3.39 -3.73
CA LYS A 197 18.25 4.37 -4.81
C LYS A 197 19.50 4.06 -5.64
N GLN A 198 20.59 3.63 -5.01
CA GLN A 198 21.82 3.25 -5.72
C GLN A 198 21.61 2.06 -6.65
N LEU A 199 20.74 1.13 -6.27
CA LEU A 199 20.32 -0.01 -7.11
C LEU A 199 19.24 0.36 -8.13
N ARG A 200 18.80 1.63 -8.19
CA ARG A 200 17.72 2.12 -9.06
C ARG A 200 16.41 1.35 -8.86
N ILE A 201 16.13 0.96 -7.63
CA ILE A 201 14.85 0.36 -7.24
C ILE A 201 13.86 1.52 -7.04
N PRO A 202 12.80 1.66 -7.85
CA PRO A 202 11.77 2.68 -7.64
C PRO A 202 10.85 2.21 -6.52
N PHE A 203 10.65 3.02 -5.48
CA PHE A 203 9.79 2.64 -4.37
C PHE A 203 9.06 3.83 -3.76
N ILE A 204 8.00 3.51 -3.03
CA ILE A 204 7.21 4.41 -2.20
C ILE A 204 6.96 3.73 -0.85
N PHE A 205 6.70 4.52 0.19
CA PHE A 205 6.11 3.98 1.40
C PHE A 205 4.59 4.07 1.34
N GLY A 206 3.91 2.99 0.98
CA GLY A 206 2.44 2.94 0.88
C GLY A 206 1.73 2.92 2.22
N GLU A 207 2.45 2.62 3.30
CA GLU A 207 1.99 2.78 4.67
C GLU A 207 3.10 3.32 5.57
N VAL A 208 2.77 4.29 6.40
CA VAL A 208 3.60 4.80 7.48
C VAL A 208 2.73 4.98 8.71
N GLY A 209 3.12 4.38 9.83
CA GLY A 209 2.42 4.51 11.10
C GLY A 209 3.37 4.76 12.25
N VAL A 210 2.82 5.26 13.36
CA VAL A 210 3.56 5.50 14.60
C VAL A 210 3.48 4.32 15.56
N ILE A 211 2.58 3.39 15.31
CA ILE A 211 2.41 2.16 16.08
C ILE A 211 2.02 0.96 15.20
N THR A 212 2.58 -0.21 15.51
CA THR A 212 2.05 -1.52 15.10
C THR A 212 1.43 -2.18 16.33
N GLU A 213 0.43 -3.05 16.16
CA GLU A 213 -0.18 -3.79 17.27
C GLU A 213 0.89 -4.47 18.15
N GLY A 214 0.93 -4.11 19.43
CA GLY A 214 1.89 -4.64 20.41
C GLY A 214 3.27 -3.98 20.43
N ALA A 215 3.54 -2.99 19.57
CA ALA A 215 4.79 -2.23 19.51
C ALA A 215 4.73 -0.91 20.30
N PRO A 216 5.87 -0.38 20.80
CA PRO A 216 5.91 0.95 21.39
C PRO A 216 5.67 2.04 20.33
N LEU A 217 5.23 3.23 20.77
CA LEU A 217 5.19 4.40 19.90
C LEU A 217 6.58 4.71 19.37
N SER A 218 6.69 4.83 18.05
CA SER A 218 7.90 5.22 17.34
C SER A 218 7.79 6.67 16.88
N ASN A 219 8.90 7.42 16.92
CA ASN A 219 8.94 8.81 16.45
C ASN A 219 9.32 8.82 14.96
N PRO A 220 8.38 9.10 14.03
CA PRO A 220 8.66 9.00 12.60
C PRO A 220 9.35 10.26 12.04
N GLN A 221 9.71 11.25 12.88
CA GLN A 221 10.30 12.51 12.40
C GLN A 221 11.56 12.27 11.55
N ASP A 222 12.52 11.49 12.06
CA ASP A 222 13.76 11.19 11.34
C ASP A 222 13.47 10.45 10.02
N PHE A 223 12.46 9.59 10.03
CA PHE A 223 12.01 8.86 8.85
C PHE A 223 11.43 9.79 7.78
N LEU A 224 10.52 10.69 8.16
CA LEU A 224 9.92 11.65 7.23
C LEU A 224 10.95 12.65 6.69
N THR A 225 11.86 13.14 7.53
CA THR A 225 12.98 13.99 7.10
C THR A 225 13.85 13.26 6.08
N ALA A 226 14.20 12.00 6.31
CA ALA A 226 14.99 11.21 5.37
C ALA A 226 14.24 10.96 4.05
N CYS A 227 12.92 10.75 4.09
CA CYS A 227 12.09 10.63 2.89
C CYS A 227 12.09 11.93 2.08
N ASP A 228 11.93 13.08 2.74
CA ASP A 228 11.92 14.40 2.11
C ASP A 228 13.27 14.72 1.43
N ASP A 229 14.38 14.61 2.17
CA ASP A 229 15.73 14.85 1.66
C ASP A 229 16.08 13.96 0.46
N LEU A 230 15.57 12.73 0.44
CA LEU A 230 15.80 11.75 -0.62
C LEU A 230 14.68 11.72 -1.66
N ASN A 231 13.70 12.61 -1.60
CA ASN A 231 12.57 12.70 -2.53
C ASN A 231 11.83 11.36 -2.70
N ILE A 232 11.42 10.77 -1.58
CA ILE A 232 10.69 9.50 -1.51
C ILE A 232 9.28 9.77 -1.01
N GLY A 233 8.28 9.27 -1.74
CA GLY A 233 6.89 9.40 -1.34
C GLY A 233 6.56 8.55 -0.11
N ALA A 234 5.70 9.10 0.76
CA ALA A 234 5.20 8.41 1.94
C ALA A 234 3.69 8.63 2.10
N LEU A 235 2.97 7.57 2.42
CA LEU A 235 1.51 7.57 2.64
C LEU A 235 1.24 7.18 4.09
N ALA A 236 0.65 8.09 4.85
CA ALA A 236 0.27 7.82 6.22
C ALA A 236 -0.90 6.82 6.31
N TRP A 237 -0.74 5.84 7.19
CA TRP A 237 -1.82 5.06 7.74
C TRP A 237 -2.29 5.74 9.03
N LEU A 238 -3.51 6.29 9.14
CA LEU A 238 -4.56 6.36 8.12
C LEU A 238 -5.41 7.64 8.18
N TRP A 239 -6.09 7.94 7.06
CA TRP A 239 -7.07 9.01 6.99
C TRP A 239 -8.39 8.60 7.67
N ASN A 240 -8.45 8.74 8.99
CA ASN A 240 -9.59 8.41 9.83
C ASN A 240 -9.88 9.54 10.82
N ARG A 241 -11.15 9.76 11.18
CA ARG A 241 -11.57 10.71 12.22
C ARG A 241 -11.80 9.95 13.52
N ASN A 242 -10.71 9.68 14.23
CA ASN A 242 -10.75 8.92 15.47
C ASN A 242 -9.56 9.33 16.36
N SER A 243 -9.83 10.15 17.37
CA SER A 243 -8.79 10.61 18.30
C SER A 243 -8.14 9.49 19.12
N GLN A 244 -8.78 8.31 19.23
CA GLN A 244 -8.29 7.18 20.00
C GLN A 244 -7.43 6.21 19.17
N ASP A 245 -7.46 6.35 17.86
CA ASP A 245 -6.59 5.60 16.96
C ASP A 245 -5.28 6.38 16.80
N GLN A 246 -4.19 5.85 17.34
CA GLN A 246 -2.90 6.52 17.34
C GLN A 246 -2.34 6.71 15.93
N ASN A 247 -2.73 5.87 14.97
CA ASN A 247 -2.33 6.01 13.57
C ASN A 247 -3.26 6.98 12.80
N ALA A 248 -4.44 7.34 13.32
CA ALA A 248 -5.33 8.26 12.63
C ALA A 248 -4.69 9.64 12.46
N LEU A 249 -4.73 10.18 11.23
CA LEU A 249 -4.27 11.55 10.94
C LEU A 249 -5.21 12.63 11.50
N LEU A 250 -6.48 12.31 11.74
CA LEU A 250 -7.49 13.27 12.17
C LEU A 250 -8.11 12.88 13.52
N ASP A 251 -8.39 13.89 14.33
CA ASP A 251 -9.23 13.76 15.51
C ASP A 251 -10.72 13.63 15.13
N ASP A 252 -11.58 13.51 16.14
CA ASP A 252 -13.02 13.35 15.96
C ASP A 252 -13.69 14.56 15.29
N ASN A 253 -13.04 15.74 15.35
CA ASN A 253 -13.51 16.98 14.74
C ASN A 253 -12.95 17.21 13.32
N GLY A 254 -12.01 16.36 12.86
CA GLY A 254 -11.33 16.52 11.59
C GLY A 254 -10.12 17.45 11.61
N ALA A 255 -9.66 17.88 12.79
CA ALA A 255 -8.38 18.55 12.97
C ALA A 255 -7.24 17.51 13.04
N PRO A 256 -5.95 17.90 12.87
CA PRO A 256 -4.84 16.96 12.98
C PRO A 256 -4.83 16.23 14.34
N ASN A 257 -4.74 14.90 14.34
CA ASN A 257 -4.70 14.13 15.58
C ASN A 257 -3.32 14.22 16.24
N THR A 258 -3.29 14.69 17.48
CA THR A 258 -2.06 14.74 18.31
C THR A 258 -2.24 14.01 19.64
N ASN A 259 -3.27 13.20 19.77
CA ASN A 259 -3.60 12.51 21.01
C ASN A 259 -2.76 11.25 21.18
N ASP A 260 -1.85 11.25 22.17
CA ASP A 260 -0.99 10.12 22.55
C ASP A 260 -0.31 9.41 21.36
N ASN A 261 0.11 10.18 20.35
CA ASN A 261 0.62 9.64 19.08
C ASN A 261 1.83 10.42 18.52
N MET A 262 2.63 11.05 19.38
CA MET A 262 3.82 11.83 18.98
C MET A 262 3.51 13.00 18.02
N ASN A 263 2.32 13.60 18.12
CA ASN A 263 1.83 14.65 17.22
C ASN A 263 1.69 14.22 15.76
N TRP A 264 1.44 12.93 15.50
CA TRP A 264 1.44 12.32 14.17
C TRP A 264 0.69 13.12 13.11
N GLY A 265 -0.57 13.50 13.37
CA GLY A 265 -1.39 14.24 12.41
C GLY A 265 -0.79 15.60 12.05
N SER A 266 -0.27 16.34 13.03
CA SER A 266 0.36 17.65 12.78
C SER A 266 1.71 17.51 12.08
N MET A 267 2.48 16.49 12.44
CA MET A 267 3.77 16.18 11.81
C MET A 267 3.58 15.83 10.33
N PHE A 268 2.67 14.90 10.03
CA PHE A 268 2.43 14.50 8.65
C PHE A 268 1.78 15.62 7.82
N LYS A 269 0.90 16.45 8.42
CA LYS A 269 0.38 17.64 7.73
C LYS A 269 1.50 18.59 7.30
N THR A 270 2.51 18.76 8.14
CA THR A 270 3.67 19.61 7.87
C THR A 270 4.54 19.02 6.76
N PHE A 271 4.81 17.70 6.82
CA PHE A 271 5.54 16.97 5.77
C PHE A 271 4.90 17.12 4.38
N LEU A 272 3.58 17.25 4.28
CA LEU A 272 2.89 17.43 3.00
C LEU A 272 2.88 18.87 2.47
N GLN A 273 3.38 19.85 3.23
CA GLN A 273 3.42 21.24 2.76
C GLN A 273 4.57 21.41 1.75
N PRO A 274 4.35 22.15 0.66
CA PRO A 274 5.45 22.54 -0.22
C PRO A 274 6.39 23.52 0.50
N ASP A 275 7.69 23.42 0.19
CA ASP A 275 8.71 24.42 0.56
C ASP A 275 8.41 25.83 0.00
#